data_AF-A0A673GBI2-F1
#
_entry.id   AF-A0A673GBI2-F1
#
_cell.length_a   1.000
_cell.length_b   1.000
_cell.length_c   1.000
_cell.angle_alpha   90.00
_cell.angle_beta   90.00
_cell.angle_gamma   90.00
#
_symmetry.space_group_name_H-M   'P 1'
#
loop_
_entity.id
_entity.type
_entity.pdbx_description
1 polymer ?
#
loop_
_entity_poly.entity_id
_entity_poly.type
_entity_poly.pdbx_seq_one_letter_code
_entity_poly.pdbx_strand_id
1 'polypeptide(L)'
;GEKLGGPVHLFKKYFNFNMLTVKVGSDYGTYVINKQTPNRQIWLSSPTSGPKRYDWTGERWVYTHDGMTLHNLLSKEFSVIFRSNIDLSHLIYS
;
A
#
# COMPACT_ATOMS: atom_id res chain seq x y z
N GLY A 1 30.38 3.53 13.62
CA GLY A 1 29.28 2.57 13.48
C GLY A 1 27.99 3.31 13.71
N GLU A 2 27.41 3.84 12.64
CA GLU A 2 26.13 4.57 12.72
C GLU A 2 24.97 3.57 12.73
N LYS A 3 24.03 3.75 13.65
CA LYS A 3 22.77 3.02 13.69
C LYS A 3 21.92 3.44 12.49
N LEU A 4 21.88 2.60 11.45
CA LEU A 4 20.87 2.65 10.39
C LEU A 4 19.53 2.19 10.98
N GLY A 5 18.84 3.07 11.70
CA GLY A 5 17.68 2.69 12.53
C GLY A 5 16.50 3.66 12.46
N GLY A 6 16.32 4.37 11.34
CA GLY A 6 15.16 5.24 11.13
C GLY A 6 14.29 4.76 9.96
N PRO A 7 12.95 4.94 10.01
CA PRO A 7 12.01 4.49 8.98
C PRO A 7 12.33 5.05 7.58
N VAL A 8 13.04 6.17 7.51
CA VAL A 8 13.43 6.82 6.24
C VAL A 8 14.40 5.99 5.40
N HIS A 9 15.21 5.10 6.02
CA HIS A 9 16.16 4.26 5.27
C HIS A 9 15.54 2.96 4.72
N LEU A 10 14.28 2.66 5.07
CA LEU A 10 13.60 1.41 4.69
C LEU A 10 12.76 1.53 3.43
N PHE A 11 12.51 2.75 2.94
CA PHE A 11 11.62 2.97 1.80
C PHE A 11 12.38 3.48 0.57
N LYS A 12 12.25 2.75 -0.54
CA LYS A 12 12.51 3.28 -1.87
C LYS A 12 11.19 3.39 -2.63
N LYS A 13 10.82 4.63 -2.99
CA LYS A 13 9.63 4.96 -3.77
C LYS A 13 10.01 5.17 -5.23
N TYR A 14 9.34 4.47 -6.14
CA TYR A 14 9.40 4.74 -7.57
C TYR A 14 7.99 5.07 -8.07
N PHE A 15 7.84 6.20 -8.76
CA PHE A 15 6.60 6.58 -9.43
C PHE A 15 6.86 6.64 -10.93
N ASN A 16 6.17 5.80 -11.69
CA ASN A 16 6.26 5.81 -13.16
C ASN A 16 4.92 5.36 -13.75
N PHE A 17 4.43 6.05 -14.79
CA PHE A 17 3.23 5.67 -15.57
C PHE A 17 2.09 5.07 -14.73
N ASN A 18 1.57 5.80 -13.73
CA ASN A 18 0.46 5.39 -12.85
C ASN A 18 0.75 4.23 -11.87
N MET A 19 2.01 3.82 -11.76
CA MET A 19 2.46 2.80 -10.82
C MET A 19 3.31 3.43 -9.70
N LEU A 20 2.98 3.07 -8.47
CA LEU A 20 3.72 3.34 -7.25
C LEU A 20 4.33 2.04 -6.75
N THR A 21 5.65 1.95 -6.74
CA THR A 21 6.39 0.83 -6.15
C THR A 21 6.99 1.28 -4.82
N VAL A 22 6.71 0.52 -3.76
CA VAL A 22 7.24 0.74 -2.41
C VAL A 22 8.02 -0.49 -1.98
N LYS A 23 9.35 -0.37 -1.92
CA LYS A 23 10.20 -1.41 -1.32
C LYS A 23 10.24 -1.17 0.19
N VAL A 24 9.99 -2.21 0.99
CA VAL A 24 9.96 -2.13 2.45
C VAL A 24 11.04 -3.05 3.02
N GLY A 25 12.27 -2.54 3.14
CA GLY A 25 13.42 -3.35 3.53
C GLY A 25 13.67 -4.56 2.60
N SER A 26 14.69 -5.37 2.92
CA SER A 26 14.93 -6.64 2.21
C SER A 26 13.93 -7.72 2.61
N ASP A 27 13.47 -7.69 3.86
CA ASP A 27 12.81 -8.84 4.49
C ASP A 27 11.28 -8.83 4.34
N TYR A 28 10.69 -7.68 4.01
CA TYR A 28 9.23 -7.50 3.92
C TYR A 28 8.72 -7.36 2.48
N GLY A 29 9.62 -7.33 1.50
CA GLY A 29 9.28 -7.39 0.08
C GLY A 29 8.90 -6.03 -0.54
N THR A 30 8.18 -6.10 -1.66
CA THR A 30 7.84 -4.94 -2.49
C THR A 30 6.34 -4.87 -2.72
N TYR A 31 5.78 -3.72 -2.38
CA TYR A 31 4.41 -3.35 -2.72
C TYR A 31 4.38 -2.68 -4.08
N VAL A 32 3.38 -3.02 -4.89
CA VAL A 32 3.11 -2.33 -6.16
C VAL A 32 1.64 -1.90 -6.18
N ILE A 33 1.41 -0.61 -6.32
CA ILE A 33 0.07 -0.01 -6.44
C ILE A 33 -0.03 0.61 -7.82
N ASN A 34 -0.94 0.14 -8.66
CA ASN A 34 -1.09 0.58 -10.03
C ASN A 34 -2.51 1.08 -10.29
N LYS A 35 -2.65 2.30 -10.83
CA LYS A 35 -3.94 2.82 -11.28
C LYS A 35 -4.24 2.30 -12.69
N GLN A 36 -5.23 1.41 -12.78
CA GLN A 36 -5.71 0.80 -14.02
C GLN A 36 -6.89 1.59 -14.59
N THR A 37 -6.57 2.63 -15.38
CA THR A 37 -7.56 3.55 -15.97
C THR A 37 -8.65 2.85 -16.80
N PRO A 38 -8.35 1.89 -17.69
CA PRO A 38 -9.39 1.24 -18.50
C PRO A 38 -10.45 0.53 -17.65
N ASN A 39 -10.03 -0.09 -16.55
CA ASN A 39 -10.91 -0.85 -15.67
C ASN A 39 -11.51 0.00 -14.54
N ARG A 40 -11.10 1.27 -14.41
CA ARG A 40 -11.44 2.15 -13.28
C ARG A 40 -11.11 1.51 -11.93
N GLN A 41 -9.94 0.87 -11.86
CA GLN A 41 -9.49 0.12 -10.68
C GLN A 41 -8.15 0.64 -10.17
N ILE A 42 -7.87 0.34 -8.91
CA ILE A 42 -6.51 0.30 -8.38
C ILE A 42 -6.13 -1.15 -8.13
N TRP A 43 -4.98 -1.56 -8.64
CA TRP A 43 -4.43 -2.89 -8.39
C TRP A 43 -3.31 -2.79 -7.35
N LEU A 44 -3.37 -3.66 -6.37
CA LEU A 44 -2.34 -3.85 -5.35
C LEU A 44 -1.68 -5.21 -5.58
N SER A 45 -0.36 -5.24 -5.57
CA SER A 45 0.44 -6.43 -5.25
C SER A 45 1.02 -6.23 -3.86
N SER A 46 0.56 -7.02 -2.88
CA SER A 46 1.10 -7.04 -1.53
C SER A 46 1.95 -8.32 -1.33
N PRO A 47 3.15 -8.22 -0.73
CA PRO A 47 3.96 -9.37 -0.35
C PRO A 47 3.33 -10.19 0.80
N THR A 48 2.36 -9.64 1.53
CA THR A 48 1.74 -10.32 2.68
C THR A 48 0.34 -10.86 2.34
N SER A 49 -0.47 -10.12 1.58
CA SER A 49 -1.84 -10.51 1.25
C SER A 49 -2.06 -10.96 -0.19
N GLY A 50 -1.02 -10.94 -1.03
CA GLY A 50 -1.14 -11.20 -2.46
C GLY A 50 -1.86 -10.08 -3.24
N PRO A 51 -2.26 -10.35 -4.50
CA PRO A 51 -2.85 -9.34 -5.37
C PRO A 51 -4.31 -9.02 -5.01
N LYS A 52 -4.69 -7.74 -5.11
CA LYS A 52 -6.08 -7.27 -4.91
C LYS A 52 -6.44 -6.21 -5.95
N ARG A 53 -7.70 -6.20 -6.38
CA ARG A 53 -8.26 -5.21 -7.32
C ARG A 53 -9.34 -4.41 -6.60
N TYR A 54 -9.12 -3.12 -6.44
CA TYR A 54 -10.02 -2.23 -5.75
C TYR A 54 -10.89 -1.47 -6.73
N ASP A 55 -12.19 -1.54 -6.51
CA ASP A 55 -13.19 -0.84 -7.29
C ASP A 55 -13.54 0.51 -6.63
N TRP A 56 -13.84 1.51 -7.45
CA TRP A 56 -14.29 2.82 -6.97
C TRP A 56 -15.75 2.77 -6.55
N THR A 57 -16.04 3.21 -5.33
CA THR A 57 -17.41 3.23 -4.78
C THR A 57 -18.12 4.58 -4.93
N GLY A 58 -17.43 5.62 -5.42
CA GLY A 58 -17.90 7.01 -5.33
C GLY A 58 -17.19 7.82 -4.24
N GLU A 59 -16.61 7.13 -3.25
CA GLU A 59 -15.95 7.75 -2.09
C GLU A 59 -14.56 7.12 -1.81
N ARG A 60 -14.45 5.79 -1.94
CA ARG A 60 -13.29 5.00 -1.54
C ARG A 60 -13.02 3.81 -2.45
N TRP A 61 -11.80 3.31 -2.39
CA TRP A 61 -11.32 2.14 -3.12
C TRP A 61 -11.51 0.87 -2.29
N VAL A 62 -12.44 0.00 -2.70
CA VAL A 62 -12.87 -1.18 -1.92
C VAL A 62 -12.56 -2.47 -2.65
N TYR A 63 -12.02 -3.46 -1.94
CA TYR A 63 -11.87 -4.81 -2.45
C TYR A 63 -13.18 -5.57 -2.23
N THR A 64 -13.86 -5.93 -3.32
CA THR A 64 -15.23 -6.46 -3.29
C THR A 64 -15.39 -7.81 -2.59
N HIS A 65 -14.31 -8.58 -2.47
CA HIS A 65 -14.36 -9.90 -1.84
C HIS A 65 -14.52 -9.84 -0.32
N ASP A 66 -13.93 -8.85 0.35
CA ASP A 66 -13.93 -8.74 1.82
C ASP A 66 -14.42 -7.37 2.33
N GLY A 67 -14.72 -6.42 1.44
CA GLY A 67 -15.18 -5.08 1.78
C GLY A 67 -14.09 -4.16 2.35
N MET A 68 -12.83 -4.61 2.40
CA MET A 68 -11.73 -3.84 2.98
C MET A 68 -11.30 -2.70 2.04
N THR A 69 -11.08 -1.50 2.57
CA THR A 69 -10.53 -0.39 1.79
C THR A 69 -9.03 -0.55 1.60
N LEU A 70 -8.50 0.01 0.51
CA LEU A 70 -7.05 0.02 0.22
C LEU A 70 -6.26 0.61 1.40
N HIS A 71 -6.73 1.73 1.94
CA HIS A 71 -6.05 2.45 3.03
C HIS A 71 -6.08 1.66 4.34
N ASN A 72 -7.19 1.01 4.66
CA ASN A 72 -7.28 0.16 5.86
C ASN A 72 -6.34 -1.04 5.75
N LEU A 73 -6.23 -1.67 4.58
CA LEU A 73 -5.30 -2.79 4.40
C LEU A 73 -3.86 -2.34 4.57
N LEU A 74 -3.45 -1.26 3.89
CA LEU A 74 -2.08 -0.74 3.99
C LEU A 74 -1.75 -0.28 5.41
N SER A 75 -2.70 0.37 6.12
CA SER A 75 -2.54 0.76 7.53
C SER A 75 -2.27 -0.46 8.41
N LYS A 76 -3.06 -1.52 8.24
CA LYS A 76 -2.89 -2.78 8.98
C LYS A 76 -1.55 -3.43 8.69
N GLU A 77 -1.19 -3.63 7.43
CA GLU A 77 0.04 -4.31 7.06
C GLU A 77 1.30 -3.52 7.46
N PHE A 78 1.31 -2.21 7.22
CA PHE A 78 2.43 -1.36 7.62
C PHE A 78 2.56 -1.24 9.13
N SER A 79 1.45 -1.26 9.88
CA SER A 79 1.53 -1.28 11.35
C SER A 79 2.24 -2.51 11.88
N VAL A 80 1.98 -3.69 11.27
CA VAL A 80 2.69 -4.93 11.62
C VAL A 80 4.17 -4.84 11.24
N ILE A 81 4.48 -4.36 10.03
CA ILE A 81 5.86 -4.29 9.54
C ILE A 81 6.72 -3.32 10.36
N PHE A 82 6.21 -2.12 10.66
CA PHE A 82 6.96 -1.10 11.38
C PHE A 82 6.85 -1.19 12.90
N ARG A 83 6.03 -2.12 13.42
CA ARG A 83 5.73 -2.26 14.85
C ARG A 83 5.32 -0.94 15.48
N SER A 84 4.54 -0.16 14.73
CA SER A 84 4.05 1.16 15.11
C SER A 84 2.61 1.31 14.63
N ASN A 85 1.84 2.20 15.25
CA ASN A 85 0.49 2.49 14.78
C ASN A 85 0.58 3.39 13.52
N ILE A 86 0.30 2.80 12.36
CA ILE A 86 0.23 3.52 11.08
C ILE A 86 -1.24 3.69 10.71
N ASP A 87 -1.68 4.94 10.65
CA ASP A 87 -3.03 5.31 10.25
C ASP A 87 -3.00 6.13 8.96
N LEU A 88 -3.61 5.58 7.90
CA LEU A 88 -3.76 6.22 6.59
C LEU A 88 -5.18 6.75 6.35
N SER A 89 -6.06 6.72 7.35
CA SER A 89 -7.45 7.21 7.24
C SER A 89 -7.55 8.72 7.00
N HIS A 90 -6.47 9.47 7.22
CA HIS A 90 -6.40 10.90 6.93
C HIS A 90 -6.08 11.22 5.46
N LEU A 91 -5.74 10.21 4.64
CA LEU A 91 -5.47 10.40 3.23
C LEU A 91 -6.77 10.53 2.43
N ILE A 92 -6.68 11.21 1.28
CA ILE A 92 -7.81 11.38 0.39
C ILE A 92 -8.36 10.02 -0.07
N TYR A 93 -9.68 9.87 -0.02
CA TYR A 93 -10.40 8.66 -0.47
C TYR A 93 -10.08 7.38 0.34
N SER A 94 -9.82 7.53 1.65
CA SER A 94 -9.58 6.45 2.62
C SER A 94 -10.76 5.52 2.86
#